data_AF-A0A5B0N839-F1
#
_entry.id   AF-A0A5B0N839-F1
#
_cell.length_a   1.000
_cell.length_b   1.000
_cell.length_c   1.000
_cell.angle_alpha   90.00
_cell.angle_beta   90.00
_cell.angle_gamma   90.00
#
_symmetry.space_group_name_H-M   'P 1'
#
loop_
_entity.id
_entity.type
_entity.pdbx_description
1 polymer ?
#
loop_
_entity_poly.entity_id
_entity_poly.type
_entity_poly.pdbx_seq_one_letter_code
_entity_poly.pdbx_strand_id
1 'polypeptide(L)'
;MQFLGISKGFLVVSMYLIVACAADNGPFFACSTNPYCVKKDISVSPMKYTFSAAKQLTRDQASCQSINVHPPHSANACCEHPTGYDSNDHRPFTITSDQFFDKFKCAEVPGHY
;
A
#
# COMPACT_ATOMS: atom_id res chain seq x y z
N MET A 1 16.93 54.17 -11.42
CA MET A 1 18.19 53.42 -11.31
C MET A 1 18.24 52.87 -9.88
N GLN A 2 18.24 51.59 -9.52
CA GLN A 2 18.50 50.33 -10.20
C GLN A 2 17.65 49.21 -9.56
N PHE A 3 17.33 48.23 -10.40
CA PHE A 3 16.79 46.91 -10.08
C PHE A 3 17.62 46.14 -9.05
N LEU A 4 16.94 45.24 -8.33
CA LEU A 4 17.27 43.81 -8.09
C LEU A 4 16.46 43.39 -6.83
N GLY A 5 15.31 42.74 -6.91
CA GLY A 5 14.97 41.69 -7.85
C GLY A 5 15.64 40.38 -7.46
N ILE A 6 15.46 39.91 -6.21
CA ILE A 6 15.75 38.52 -5.85
C ILE A 6 14.58 38.00 -5.04
N SER A 7 13.60 37.54 -5.82
CA SER A 7 12.91 36.26 -5.65
C SER A 7 12.83 35.76 -4.21
N LYS A 8 11.61 35.78 -3.67
CA LYS A 8 11.15 34.79 -2.68
C LYS A 8 11.41 33.42 -3.29
N GLY A 9 12.63 32.91 -3.09
CA GLY A 9 12.98 31.54 -3.35
C GLY A 9 12.10 30.73 -2.44
N PHE A 10 10.97 30.29 -3.00
CA PHE A 10 10.29 29.09 -2.58
C PHE A 10 11.39 28.04 -2.41
N LEU A 11 11.87 27.86 -1.18
CA LEU A 11 12.43 26.61 -0.73
C LEU A 11 11.26 25.62 -0.80
N VAL A 12 10.94 25.20 -2.02
CA VAL A 12 10.33 23.90 -2.26
C VAL A 12 11.42 22.94 -1.81
N VAL A 13 11.48 22.71 -0.50
CA VAL A 13 12.01 21.46 0.02
C VAL A 13 11.08 20.45 -0.63
N SER A 14 11.49 19.94 -1.77
CA SER A 14 10.92 18.77 -2.39
C SER A 14 11.06 17.68 -1.35
N MET A 15 10.06 17.58 -0.48
CA MET A 15 9.68 16.38 0.21
C MET A 15 9.59 15.33 -0.90
N TYR A 16 10.69 14.66 -1.17
CA TYR A 16 10.70 13.28 -1.63
C TYR A 16 10.13 12.43 -0.48
N LEU A 17 8.90 12.75 -0.08
CA LEU A 17 8.07 11.92 0.75
C LEU A 17 7.67 10.75 -0.13
N ILE A 18 8.35 9.63 0.09
CA ILE A 18 7.70 8.37 0.40
C ILE A 18 6.54 8.06 -0.58
N VAL A 19 6.86 7.49 -1.75
CA VAL A 19 5.82 6.76 -2.49
C VAL A 19 5.67 5.38 -1.82
N ALA A 20 5.12 5.37 -0.61
CA ALA A 20 4.69 4.15 0.06
C ALA A 20 3.35 3.77 -0.55
N CYS A 21 3.40 2.90 -1.56
CA CYS A 21 2.23 2.39 -2.27
C CYS A 21 1.56 3.39 -3.23
N ALA A 22 1.69 3.16 -4.54
CA ALA A 22 0.92 3.87 -5.56
C ALA A 22 0.26 2.89 -6.53
N ALA A 23 -0.94 3.22 -7.02
CA ALA A 23 -1.51 2.49 -8.15
C ALA A 23 -0.63 2.75 -9.38
N ASP A 24 -0.32 1.68 -10.11
CA ASP A 24 0.37 1.75 -11.40
C ASP A 24 -0.57 1.21 -12.48
N ASN A 25 -0.34 1.55 -13.74
CA ASN A 25 -1.25 1.27 -14.85
C ASN A 25 -1.76 -0.19 -14.83
N GLY A 26 -3.08 -0.39 -14.81
CA GLY A 26 -3.71 -1.72 -14.83
C GLY A 26 -3.76 -2.40 -13.46
N PRO A 27 -3.55 -3.75 -13.36
CA PRO A 27 -3.66 -4.50 -12.10
C PRO A 27 -2.38 -4.46 -11.25
N PHE A 28 -1.56 -3.42 -11.44
CA PHE A 28 -0.24 -3.29 -10.85
C PHE A 28 -0.21 -2.17 -9.80
N PHE A 29 0.69 -2.29 -8.84
CA PHE A 29 0.94 -1.24 -7.87
C PHE A 29 2.43 -1.18 -7.54
N ALA A 30 2.90 0.03 -7.30
CA ALA A 30 4.27 0.30 -6.93
C ALA A 30 4.45 0.12 -5.41
N CYS A 31 5.36 -0.74 -4.99
CA CYS A 31 5.70 -1.00 -3.59
C CYS A 31 7.21 -1.23 -3.43
N SER A 32 7.88 -0.43 -2.61
CA SER A 32 9.33 -0.52 -2.38
C SER A 32 9.73 -1.39 -1.19
N THR A 33 8.78 -1.88 -0.39
CA THR A 33 9.05 -2.57 0.88
C THR A 33 8.42 -3.96 0.94
N ASN A 34 7.16 -4.04 1.38
CA ASN A 34 6.45 -5.29 1.64
C ASN A 34 5.08 -5.22 0.96
N PRO A 35 4.97 -5.71 -0.30
CA PRO A 35 3.72 -5.72 -1.04
C PRO A 35 2.84 -6.90 -0.61
N TYR A 36 1.58 -6.60 -0.34
CA TYR A 36 0.56 -7.58 0.01
C TYR A 36 -0.74 -7.29 -0.72
N CYS A 37 -1.55 -8.32 -0.91
CA CYS A 37 -2.93 -8.15 -1.29
C CYS A 37 -3.80 -8.42 -0.06
N VAL A 38 -4.70 -7.50 0.27
CA VAL A 38 -5.52 -7.61 1.48
C VAL A 38 -6.99 -7.58 1.17
N LYS A 39 -7.77 -8.40 1.87
CA LYS A 39 -9.23 -8.30 1.91
C LYS A 39 -9.64 -7.62 3.20
N LYS A 40 -10.33 -6.49 3.12
CA LYS A 40 -10.90 -5.80 4.27
C LYS A 40 -12.30 -6.32 4.60
N ASP A 41 -12.56 -6.53 5.88
CA ASP A 41 -13.88 -6.80 6.42
C ASP A 41 -14.34 -5.57 7.19
N ILE A 42 -15.21 -4.80 6.53
CA ILE A 42 -15.79 -3.56 7.06
C ILE A 42 -17.05 -3.80 7.91
N SER A 43 -17.52 -5.07 7.98
CA SER A 43 -18.72 -5.42 8.74
C SER A 43 -18.46 -5.53 10.25
N VAL A 44 -17.19 -5.53 10.65
CA VAL A 44 -16.72 -5.67 12.03
C VAL A 44 -15.95 -4.43 12.49
N SER A 45 -15.96 -4.17 13.79
CA SER A 45 -15.19 -3.08 14.42
C SER A 45 -14.35 -3.64 15.59
N PRO A 46 -13.01 -3.46 15.58
CA PRO A 46 -12.22 -2.83 14.53
C PRO A 46 -12.27 -3.62 13.21
N MET A 47 -12.14 -2.92 12.08
CA MET A 47 -12.12 -3.55 10.75
C MET A 47 -10.98 -4.57 10.69
N LYS A 48 -11.16 -5.63 9.89
CA LYS A 48 -10.14 -6.68 9.75
C LYS A 48 -9.53 -6.68 8.36
N TYR A 49 -8.27 -7.06 8.29
CA TYR A 49 -7.48 -7.19 7.06
C TYR A 49 -6.94 -8.60 6.97
N THR A 50 -7.41 -9.37 5.99
CA THR A 50 -6.89 -10.70 5.69
C THR A 50 -5.87 -10.59 4.56
N PHE A 51 -4.65 -11.05 4.82
CA PHE A 51 -3.52 -10.97 3.92
C PHE A 51 -3.46 -12.16 2.96
N SER A 52 -2.96 -11.88 1.77
CA SER A 52 -2.63 -12.83 0.72
C SER A 52 -1.40 -12.36 -0.05
N ALA A 53 -0.69 -13.31 -0.65
CA ALA A 53 0.52 -13.04 -1.40
C ALA A 53 0.24 -12.13 -2.61
N ALA A 54 1.02 -11.05 -2.72
CA ALA A 54 1.14 -10.30 -3.96
C ALA A 54 2.17 -10.98 -4.87
N LYS A 55 1.94 -10.95 -6.18
CA LYS A 55 2.93 -11.39 -7.15
C LYS A 55 3.92 -10.26 -7.41
N GLN A 56 5.15 -10.40 -6.96
CA GLN A 56 6.23 -9.47 -7.30
C GLN A 56 6.57 -9.59 -8.79
N LEU A 57 6.51 -8.50 -9.54
CA LEU A 57 6.85 -8.45 -10.96
C LEU A 57 8.24 -7.88 -11.19
N THR A 58 8.54 -6.78 -10.50
CA THR A 58 9.87 -6.14 -10.50
C THR A 58 10.24 -5.78 -9.07
N ARG A 59 11.41 -5.17 -8.85
CA ARG A 59 11.81 -4.73 -7.50
C ARG A 59 10.77 -3.83 -6.83
N ASP A 60 10.13 -2.96 -7.61
CA ASP A 60 9.24 -1.93 -7.08
C ASP A 60 7.79 -2.09 -7.54
N GLN A 61 7.46 -3.16 -8.28
CA GLN A 61 6.13 -3.39 -8.82
C GLN A 61 5.60 -4.76 -8.41
N ALA A 62 4.37 -4.78 -7.91
CA ALA A 62 3.64 -5.97 -7.52
C ALA A 62 2.23 -5.99 -8.14
N SER A 63 1.60 -7.16 -8.10
CA SER A 63 0.26 -7.35 -8.66
C SER A 63 -0.60 -8.26 -7.78
N CYS A 64 -1.89 -7.93 -7.71
CA CYS A 64 -2.93 -8.72 -7.10
C CYS A 64 -3.85 -9.33 -8.17
N GLN A 65 -3.26 -9.95 -9.19
CA GLN A 65 -3.94 -10.48 -10.40
C GLN A 65 -4.95 -11.62 -10.14
N SER A 66 -5.00 -12.18 -8.93
CA SER A 66 -5.74 -13.42 -8.63
C SER A 66 -6.78 -13.32 -7.53
N ILE A 67 -6.97 -12.15 -6.91
CA ILE A 67 -8.10 -12.01 -5.98
C ILE A 67 -9.34 -11.78 -6.83
N ASN A 68 -10.13 -12.84 -7.01
CA ASN A 68 -11.46 -12.73 -7.59
C ASN A 68 -12.34 -12.01 -6.56
N VAL A 69 -12.43 -10.68 -6.67
CA VAL A 69 -13.03 -9.83 -5.64
C VAL A 69 -14.52 -9.64 -5.94
N HIS A 70 -15.33 -10.53 -5.38
CA HIS A 70 -16.74 -10.28 -5.18
C HIS A 70 -17.06 -10.52 -3.70
N PRO A 71 -17.42 -9.48 -2.90
CA PRO A 71 -17.63 -8.06 -3.22
C PRO A 71 -16.32 -7.21 -3.19
N PRO A 72 -16.32 -5.91 -3.57
CA PRO A 72 -15.13 -5.07 -3.80
C PRO A 72 -14.46 -4.62 -2.50
N HIS A 73 -13.91 -5.58 -1.76
CA HIS A 73 -13.25 -5.34 -0.49
C HIS A 73 -11.78 -5.75 -0.49
N SER A 74 -11.13 -5.85 -1.65
CA SER A 74 -9.67 -6.04 -1.69
C SER A 74 -8.96 -4.73 -1.97
N ALA A 75 -7.85 -4.49 -1.28
CA ALA A 75 -6.93 -3.41 -1.58
C ALA A 75 -5.55 -4.00 -1.86
N ASN A 76 -4.79 -3.29 -2.68
CA ASN A 76 -3.34 -3.48 -2.72
C ASN A 76 -2.79 -2.82 -1.46
N ALA A 77 -1.80 -3.43 -0.81
CA ALA A 77 -1.24 -2.89 0.42
C ALA A 77 0.29 -2.91 0.39
N CYS A 78 0.88 -1.87 0.96
CA CYS A 78 2.32 -1.79 1.16
C CYS A 78 2.59 -1.47 2.63
N CYS A 79 3.35 -2.32 3.30
CA CYS A 79 3.67 -2.14 4.72
C CYS A 79 5.13 -1.71 4.89
N GLU A 80 5.40 -0.77 5.79
CA GLU A 80 6.78 -0.43 6.18
C GLU A 80 7.44 -1.61 6.91
N HIS A 81 6.67 -2.33 7.73
CA HIS A 81 7.17 -3.46 8.52
C HIS A 81 6.64 -4.80 8.00
N PRO A 82 7.45 -5.88 8.09
CA PRO A 82 6.99 -7.21 7.73
C PRO A 82 5.86 -7.65 8.66
N THR A 83 4.77 -8.14 8.08
CA THR A 83 3.56 -8.52 8.83
C THR A 83 3.68 -9.89 9.50
N GLY A 84 4.67 -10.68 9.11
CA GLY A 84 4.78 -12.08 9.48
C GLY A 84 3.86 -13.00 8.67
N TYR A 85 3.19 -12.48 7.64
CA TYR A 85 2.47 -13.30 6.68
C TYR A 85 3.45 -14.23 5.95
N ASP A 86 3.16 -15.53 6.00
CA ASP A 86 3.85 -16.57 5.25
C ASP A 86 2.88 -17.16 4.22
N SER A 87 3.26 -17.10 2.94
CA SER A 87 2.45 -17.66 1.86
C SER A 87 2.38 -19.20 1.87
N ASN A 88 3.29 -19.86 2.61
CA ASN A 88 3.29 -21.32 2.75
C ASN A 88 2.36 -21.79 3.88
N ASP A 89 1.97 -20.89 4.79
CA ASP A 89 0.93 -21.19 5.76
C ASP A 89 -0.44 -21.11 5.07
N HIS A 90 -1.19 -22.20 5.16
CA HIS A 90 -2.53 -22.30 4.57
C HIS A 90 -3.58 -21.58 5.43
N ARG A 91 -3.22 -21.12 6.62
CA ARG A 91 -4.12 -20.38 7.50
C ARG A 91 -4.27 -18.92 7.03
N PRO A 92 -5.48 -18.37 7.02
CA PRO A 92 -5.67 -16.96 6.71
C PRO A 92 -5.01 -16.10 7.78
N PHE A 93 -4.04 -15.28 7.39
CA PHE A 93 -3.44 -14.32 8.28
C PHE A 93 -4.30 -13.05 8.33
N THR A 94 -4.95 -12.82 9.48
CA THR A 94 -5.87 -11.69 9.65
C THR A 94 -5.46 -10.83 10.82
N ILE A 95 -5.44 -9.52 10.60
CA ILE A 95 -5.12 -8.51 11.61
C ILE A 95 -6.23 -7.47 11.68
N THR A 96 -6.24 -6.69 12.75
CA THR A 96 -7.17 -5.57 12.93
C THR A 96 -6.64 -4.29 12.28
N SER A 97 -7.51 -3.29 12.11
CA SER A 97 -7.15 -2.00 11.49
C SER A 97 -6.06 -1.25 12.25
N ASP A 98 -6.07 -1.29 13.59
CA ASP A 98 -5.01 -0.72 14.43
C ASP A 98 -3.66 -1.40 14.15
N GLN A 99 -3.63 -2.72 14.02
CA GLN A 99 -2.41 -3.44 13.66
C GLN A 99 -1.95 -3.08 12.24
N PHE A 100 -2.89 -2.96 11.31
CA PHE A 100 -2.63 -2.62 9.92
C PHE A 100 -2.00 -1.22 9.78
N PHE A 101 -2.63 -0.19 10.33
CA PHE A 101 -2.19 1.20 10.19
C PHE A 101 -1.09 1.59 11.17
N ASP A 102 -1.16 1.16 12.43
CA ASP A 102 -0.26 1.67 13.48
C ASP A 102 0.96 0.77 13.70
N LYS A 103 0.76 -0.56 13.73
CA LYS A 103 1.85 -1.51 14.01
C LYS A 103 2.71 -1.79 12.78
N PHE A 104 2.07 -2.10 11.65
CA PHE A 104 2.77 -2.46 10.42
C PHE A 104 2.94 -1.30 9.45
N LYS A 105 2.26 -0.17 9.73
CA LYS A 105 2.27 1.05 8.90
C LYS A 105 1.99 0.72 7.44
N CYS A 106 0.90 0.00 7.23
CA CYS A 106 0.44 -0.36 5.91
C CYS A 106 -0.38 0.77 5.29
N ALA A 107 -0.15 1.04 4.02
CA ALA A 107 -0.95 1.93 3.20
C ALA A 107 -1.80 1.10 2.22
N GLU A 108 -3.09 1.42 2.12
CA GLU A 108 -3.96 0.89 1.06
C GLU A 108 -3.75 1.68 -0.23
N VAL A 109 -3.60 0.97 -1.33
CA VAL A 109 -3.76 1.52 -2.68
C VAL A 109 -5.10 1.02 -3.20
N PRO A 110 -6.03 1.93 -3.55
CA PRO A 110 -7.22 1.54 -4.27
C PRO A 110 -6.78 0.88 -5.58
N GLY A 111 -7.08 -0.41 -5.71
CA GLY A 111 -6.87 -1.13 -6.96
C GLY A 111 -7.84 -0.58 -8.01
N HIS A 112 -7.37 -0.45 -9.25
CA HIS A 112 -8.29 -0.42 -10.38
C HIS A 112 -8.83 -1.84 -10.56
N TYR A 113 -10.13 -2.02 -10.31
CA TYR A 113 -10.87 -3.26 -10.56
C TYR A 113 -11.24 -3.38 -12.03
#